data_AF-A0A2G2FCL7-F1
#
_entry.id   AF-A0A2G2FCL7-F1
#
_cell.length_a   1.000
_cell.length_b   1.000
_cell.length_c   1.000
_cell.angle_alpha   90.00
_cell.angle_beta   90.00
_cell.angle_gamma   90.00
#
_symmetry.space_group_name_H-M   'P 1'
#
loop_
_entity.id
_entity.type
_entity.pdbx_description
1 polymer ?
#
loop_
_entity_poly.entity_id
_entity_poly.type
_entity_poly.pdbx_seq_one_letter_code
_entity_poly.pdbx_strand_id
1 'polypeptide(L)'
;MKKLLLAVLLITCATAYSQNFKVESYEPVFQDDLVKVSVGEGIYTEESRNLSHSRYFIQYENLTNEEIEVTLLKELHYGDRCYGCNDNEESYKTVVIPANATLSYSADNNDKRFYFFIKDNNGLIKSQLTDFIIKIVKTTKL
;
A
#
# COMPACT_ATOMS: atom_id res chain seq x y z
N MET A 1 -17.04 -52.81 -25.80
CA MET A 1 -18.27 -51.98 -25.84
C MET A 1 -18.98 -52.22 -24.50
N LYS A 2 -19.29 -51.27 -23.61
CA LYS A 2 -19.68 -49.86 -23.72
C LYS A 2 -19.06 -49.07 -22.55
N LYS A 3 -18.65 -47.85 -22.84
CA LYS A 3 -18.34 -46.79 -21.88
C LYS A 3 -19.65 -46.34 -21.22
N LEU A 4 -19.64 -46.01 -19.92
CA LEU A 4 -20.46 -44.89 -19.43
C LEU A 4 -19.75 -44.22 -18.26
N LEU A 5 -19.60 -42.91 -18.40
CA LEU A 5 -18.73 -42.03 -17.64
C LEU A 5 -19.22 -41.81 -16.21
N LEU A 6 -18.25 -41.79 -15.31
CA LEU A 6 -18.28 -41.19 -13.98
C LEU A 6 -18.42 -39.66 -14.13
N ALA A 7 -19.49 -39.07 -13.59
CA ALA A 7 -19.61 -37.62 -13.46
C ALA A 7 -19.40 -37.24 -11.99
N VAL A 8 -18.14 -37.00 -11.63
CA VAL A 8 -17.78 -36.38 -10.34
C VAL A 8 -17.96 -34.88 -10.51
N LEU A 9 -19.07 -34.37 -9.97
CA LEU A 9 -19.35 -32.94 -9.90
C LEU A 9 -18.46 -32.33 -8.80
N LEU A 10 -17.22 -31.96 -9.16
CA LEU A 10 -16.34 -31.15 -8.33
C LEU A 10 -16.92 -29.74 -8.23
N ILE A 11 -17.70 -29.50 -7.18
CA ILE A 11 -18.11 -28.17 -6.75
C ILE A 11 -16.85 -27.50 -6.19
N THR A 12 -16.10 -26.80 -7.04
CA THR A 12 -15.03 -25.92 -6.58
C THR A 12 -15.69 -24.72 -5.92
N CYS A 13 -15.81 -24.81 -4.59
CA CYS A 13 -16.12 -23.69 -3.71
C CYS A 13 -15.04 -22.63 -3.94
N ALA A 14 -15.37 -21.58 -4.69
CA ALA A 14 -14.51 -20.41 -4.80
C ALA A 14 -14.47 -19.78 -3.41
N THR A 15 -13.37 -20.01 -2.69
CA THR A 15 -13.08 -19.30 -1.46
C THR A 15 -13.00 -17.83 -1.81
N ALA A 16 -13.99 -17.05 -1.37
CA ALA A 16 -13.89 -15.61 -1.33
C ALA A 16 -12.64 -15.29 -0.51
N TYR A 17 -11.58 -14.86 -1.19
CA TYR A 17 -10.43 -14.27 -0.54
C TYR A 17 -10.95 -13.05 0.21
N SER A 18 -11.03 -13.14 1.52
CA SER A 18 -11.28 -11.99 2.39
C SER A 18 -10.21 -10.96 2.08
N GLN A 19 -10.58 -9.88 1.41
CA GLN A 19 -9.68 -8.75 1.28
C GLN A 19 -9.54 -8.15 2.68
N ASN A 20 -8.38 -8.36 3.29
CA ASN A 20 -8.07 -7.91 4.64
C ASN A 20 -7.90 -6.38 4.74
N PHE A 21 -8.23 -5.64 3.68
CA PHE A 21 -8.32 -4.18 3.69
C PHE A 21 -9.25 -3.64 2.61
N LYS A 22 -9.78 -2.44 2.82
CA LYS A 22 -10.52 -1.64 1.84
C LYS A 22 -10.12 -0.17 2.00
N VAL A 23 -9.93 0.52 0.88
CA VAL A 23 -9.71 1.97 0.78
C VAL A 23 -10.88 2.57 0.03
N GLU A 24 -11.51 3.61 0.58
CA GLU A 24 -12.71 4.21 -0.02
C GLU A 24 -12.39 5.15 -1.17
N SER A 25 -11.41 6.03 -0.98
CA SER A 25 -10.90 6.94 -2.00
C SER A 25 -9.40 7.17 -1.80
N TYR A 26 -8.74 7.59 -2.89
CA TYR A 26 -7.36 8.05 -2.87
C TYR A 26 -7.34 9.54 -3.20
N GLU A 27 -6.60 10.30 -2.41
CA GLU A 27 -6.39 11.74 -2.61
C GLU A 27 -4.94 12.00 -3.02
N PRO A 28 -4.69 12.82 -4.05
CA PRO A 28 -3.34 13.13 -4.49
C PRO A 28 -2.59 13.95 -3.43
N VAL A 29 -1.38 13.52 -3.07
CA VAL A 29 -0.47 14.23 -2.17
C VAL A 29 0.77 14.76 -2.89
N PHE A 30 1.04 14.25 -4.09
CA PHE A 30 2.07 14.74 -4.99
C PHE A 30 1.67 14.44 -6.43
N GLN A 31 1.94 15.37 -7.34
CA GLN A 31 1.83 15.14 -8.78
C GLN A 31 2.79 16.04 -9.55
N ASP A 32 3.51 15.47 -10.50
CA ASP A 32 4.24 16.18 -11.55
C ASP A 32 3.91 15.57 -12.94
N ASP A 33 4.72 15.88 -13.95
CA ASP A 33 4.53 15.36 -15.32
C ASP A 33 4.88 13.87 -15.48
N LEU A 34 5.54 13.26 -14.49
CA LEU A 34 6.04 11.88 -14.55
C LEU A 34 5.24 10.94 -13.67
N VAL A 35 4.87 11.37 -12.46
CA VAL A 35 4.25 10.52 -11.45
C VAL A 35 3.18 11.27 -10.65
N LYS A 36 2.12 10.55 -10.32
CA LYS A 36 1.16 10.94 -9.28
C LYS A 36 1.25 9.99 -8.10
N VAL A 37 1.34 10.53 -6.90
CA VAL A 37 1.28 9.77 -5.65
C VAL A 37 0.04 10.21 -4.89
N SER A 38 -0.78 9.23 -4.55
CA SER A 38 -2.03 9.43 -3.82
C SER A 38 -2.05 8.58 -2.56
N VAL A 39 -2.79 9.01 -1.54
CA VAL A 39 -2.99 8.25 -0.31
C VAL A 39 -4.48 8.05 -0.06
N GLY A 40 -4.83 6.89 0.48
CA GLY A 40 -6.19 6.60 0.92
C GLY A 40 -6.18 5.92 2.27
N GLU A 41 -7.09 6.33 3.16
CA GLU A 41 -7.25 5.68 4.45
C GLU A 41 -8.00 4.35 4.28
N GLY A 42 -7.57 3.33 5.02
CA GLY A 42 -8.28 2.07 5.12
C GLY A 42 -7.95 1.32 6.40
N ILE A 43 -8.69 0.24 6.64
CA ILE A 43 -8.48 -0.64 7.80
C ILE A 43 -7.81 -1.91 7.32
N TYR A 44 -6.71 -2.30 7.96
CA TYR A 44 -6.07 -3.60 7.79
C TYR A 44 -6.36 -4.49 9.00
N THR A 45 -6.90 -5.68 8.74
CA THR A 45 -7.21 -6.67 9.78
C THR A 45 -6.44 -7.96 9.58
N GLU A 46 -6.00 -8.57 10.68
CA GLU A 46 -5.39 -9.89 10.68
C GLU A 46 -5.86 -10.68 11.91
N GLU A 47 -6.79 -11.60 11.67
CA GLU A 47 -7.52 -12.32 12.71
C GLU A 47 -6.59 -13.18 13.59
N SER A 48 -5.62 -13.85 12.98
CA SER A 48 -4.67 -14.74 13.69
C SER A 48 -3.86 -14.02 14.76
N ARG A 49 -3.70 -12.69 14.63
CA ARG A 49 -2.97 -11.84 15.58
C ARG A 49 -3.87 -10.87 16.33
N ASN A 50 -5.19 -10.97 16.17
CA ASN A 50 -6.17 -10.02 16.70
C ASN A 50 -5.78 -8.56 16.42
N LEU A 51 -5.35 -8.30 15.18
CA LEU A 51 -4.81 -7.00 14.77
C LEU A 51 -5.85 -6.27 13.92
N SER A 52 -6.11 -5.00 14.27
CA SER A 52 -6.98 -4.10 13.49
C SER A 52 -6.37 -2.70 13.48
N HIS A 53 -5.74 -2.31 12.38
CA HIS A 53 -5.03 -1.05 12.24
C HIS A 53 -5.65 -0.17 11.17
N SER A 54 -5.93 1.09 11.48
CA SER A 54 -6.10 2.10 10.43
C SER A 54 -4.73 2.45 9.84
N ARG A 55 -4.68 2.53 8.51
CA ARG A 55 -3.47 2.80 7.74
C ARG A 55 -3.79 3.77 6.61
N TYR A 56 -2.82 4.58 6.25
CA TYR A 56 -2.80 5.19 4.93
C TYR A 56 -2.14 4.20 3.97
N PHE A 57 -2.78 3.96 2.85
CA PHE A 57 -2.26 3.19 1.73
C PHE A 57 -1.84 4.14 0.63
N ILE A 58 -0.69 3.88 0.02
CA ILE A 58 -0.09 4.73 -1.01
C ILE A 58 -0.35 4.07 -2.36
N GLN A 59 -0.82 4.88 -3.31
CA GLN A 59 -0.95 4.54 -4.71
C GLN A 59 0.04 5.37 -5.52
N TYR A 60 0.74 4.71 -6.44
CA TYR A 60 1.68 5.34 -7.36
C TYR A 60 1.16 5.15 -8.78
N GLU A 61 1.08 6.22 -9.56
CA GLU A 61 0.67 6.17 -10.96
C GLU A 61 1.77 6.79 -11.82
N ASN A 62 2.28 6.00 -12.76
CA ASN A 62 3.22 6.47 -13.78
C ASN A 62 2.43 7.10 -14.93
N LEU A 63 2.68 8.38 -15.18
CA LEU A 63 2.00 9.17 -16.21
C LEU A 63 2.73 9.16 -17.56
N THR A 64 3.77 8.35 -17.67
CA THR A 64 4.63 8.24 -18.85
C THR A 64 4.47 6.89 -19.54
N ASN A 65 4.93 6.84 -20.79
CA ASN A 65 4.99 5.65 -21.62
C ASN A 65 6.27 4.81 -21.43
N GLU A 66 7.10 5.14 -20.45
CA GLU A 66 8.34 4.43 -20.12
C GLU A 66 8.29 3.94 -18.67
N GLU A 67 9.08 2.94 -18.31
CA GLU A 67 9.20 2.54 -16.90
C GLU A 67 9.89 3.68 -16.12
N ILE A 68 9.44 3.93 -14.89
CA ILE A 68 10.05 4.93 -14.02
C ILE A 68 10.46 4.32 -12.68
N GLU A 69 11.52 4.86 -12.10
CA GLU A 69 11.93 4.63 -10.73
C GLU A 69 11.66 5.89 -9.89
N VAL A 70 10.91 5.74 -8.81
CA VAL A 70 10.54 6.82 -7.89
C VAL A 70 11.15 6.56 -6.53
N THR A 71 11.97 7.50 -6.05
CA THR A 71 12.52 7.52 -4.70
C THR A 71 11.75 8.54 -3.86
N LEU A 72 11.20 8.11 -2.73
CA LEU A 72 10.47 8.95 -1.80
C LEU A 72 10.97 8.86 -0.38
N LEU A 73 10.69 9.92 0.38
CA LEU A 73 10.82 9.99 1.83
C LEU A 73 9.43 10.13 2.46
N LYS A 74 9.20 9.42 3.56
CA LYS A 74 8.00 9.56 4.39
C LYS A 74 8.39 10.14 5.74
N GLU A 75 7.92 11.33 6.03
CA GLU A 75 8.03 11.93 7.36
C GLU A 75 6.74 11.64 8.11
N LEU A 76 6.83 10.88 9.20
CA LEU A 76 5.68 10.42 9.98
C LEU A 76 5.80 10.95 11.40
N HIS A 77 4.83 11.74 11.83
CA HIS A 77 4.79 12.32 13.16
C HIS A 77 3.82 11.54 14.04
N TYR A 78 4.30 11.08 15.20
CA TYR A 78 3.50 10.41 16.21
C TYR A 78 3.68 11.12 17.55
N GLY A 79 2.88 12.16 17.79
CA GLY A 79 3.10 13.11 18.88
C GLY A 79 4.42 13.86 18.68
N ASP A 80 5.26 13.93 19.72
CA ASP A 80 6.55 14.65 19.66
C ASP A 80 7.66 13.89 18.92
N ARG A 81 7.37 12.68 18.39
CA ARG A 81 8.35 11.85 17.67
C ARG A 81 8.14 11.97 16.18
N CYS A 82 9.21 12.28 15.45
CA CYS A 82 9.23 12.16 14.00
C CYS A 82 10.08 10.97 13.53
N TYR A 83 9.55 10.22 12.57
CA TYR A 83 10.25 9.17 11.83
C TYR A 83 10.45 9.64 10.39
N GLY A 84 11.69 9.58 9.88
CA GLY A 84 12.02 10.03 8.53
C GLY A 84 12.41 11.51 8.39
N CYS A 85 12.28 12.33 9.44
CA CYS A 85 12.65 13.76 9.38
C CYS A 85 14.15 14.06 9.25
N ASN A 86 15.03 13.11 9.57
CA ASN A 86 16.48 13.36 9.61
C ASN A 86 17.17 13.18 8.25
N ASP A 87 16.40 13.02 7.17
CA ASP A 87 16.88 12.89 5.79
C ASP A 87 18.09 11.95 5.65
N ASN A 88 18.00 10.76 6.25
CA ASN A 88 19.03 9.74 6.16
C ASN A 88 18.69 8.69 5.08
N GLU A 89 19.72 8.11 4.45
CA GLU A 89 19.54 7.22 3.29
C GLU A 89 18.61 6.02 3.57
N GLU A 90 18.60 5.51 4.81
CA GLU A 90 17.76 4.39 5.24
C GLU A 90 16.25 4.69 5.21
N SER A 91 15.87 5.97 5.29
CA SER A 91 14.48 6.40 5.27
C SER A 91 13.90 6.47 3.86
N TYR A 92 14.75 6.50 2.82
CA TYR A 92 14.28 6.50 1.45
C TYR A 92 13.70 5.14 1.06
N LYS A 93 12.70 5.18 0.18
CA LYS A 93 12.05 4.01 -0.40
C LYS A 93 11.96 4.21 -1.90
N THR A 94 12.34 3.17 -2.63
CA THR A 94 12.33 3.18 -4.10
C THR A 94 11.26 2.23 -4.62
N VAL A 95 10.48 2.70 -5.59
CA VAL A 95 9.43 1.95 -6.29
C VAL A 95 9.67 2.07 -7.79
N VAL A 96 9.74 0.94 -8.47
CA VAL A 96 9.77 0.88 -9.94
C VAL A 96 8.33 0.71 -10.41
N ILE A 97 7.89 1.56 -11.34
CA ILE A 97 6.52 1.65 -11.81
C ILE A 97 6.53 1.48 -13.33
N PRO A 98 5.91 0.41 -13.88
CA PRO A 98 5.83 0.21 -15.33
C PRO A 98 5.12 1.37 -16.04
N ALA A 99 5.38 1.50 -17.34
CA ALA A 99 4.75 2.51 -18.20
C ALA A 99 3.22 2.51 -18.05
N ASN A 100 2.62 3.70 -17.86
CA ASN A 100 1.19 3.93 -17.70
C ASN A 100 0.52 3.05 -16.61
N ALA A 101 1.29 2.52 -15.67
CA ALA A 101 0.77 1.63 -14.64
C ALA A 101 0.42 2.37 -13.36
N THR A 102 -0.56 1.83 -12.65
CA THR A 102 -0.87 2.20 -11.26
C THR A 102 -0.52 1.05 -10.35
N LEU A 103 0.35 1.29 -9.37
CA LEU A 103 0.70 0.34 -8.32
C LEU A 103 0.00 0.75 -7.02
N SER A 104 -0.60 -0.22 -6.34
CA SER A 104 -1.28 -0.04 -5.06
C SER A 104 -0.91 -1.17 -4.11
N TYR A 105 -1.18 -0.98 -2.81
CA TYR A 105 -0.96 -2.01 -1.81
C TYR A 105 -1.69 -3.32 -2.18
N SER A 106 -1.01 -4.44 -1.97
CA SER A 106 -1.61 -5.78 -1.93
C SER A 106 -1.34 -6.42 -0.57
N ALA A 107 -2.39 -7.04 -0.01
CA ALA A 107 -2.30 -7.72 1.27
C ALA A 107 -1.35 -8.93 1.24
N ASP A 108 -1.14 -9.55 0.07
CA ASP A 108 -0.33 -10.76 -0.09
C ASP A 108 1.16 -10.50 0.19
N ASN A 109 1.65 -9.31 -0.16
CA ASN A 109 3.07 -8.95 -0.06
C ASN A 109 3.39 -8.05 1.14
N ASN A 110 2.37 -7.48 1.79
CA ASN A 110 2.47 -6.58 2.94
C ASN A 110 3.63 -5.55 2.86
N ASP A 111 3.83 -4.98 1.69
CA ASP A 111 4.98 -4.12 1.40
C ASP A 111 4.83 -2.73 2.03
N LYS A 112 5.75 -2.39 2.94
CA LYS A 112 5.79 -1.12 3.69
C LYS A 112 6.06 0.10 2.82
N ARG A 113 6.42 -0.07 1.55
CA ARG A 113 6.46 1.04 0.58
C ARG A 113 5.07 1.57 0.24
N PHE A 114 4.03 0.76 0.43
CA PHE A 114 2.66 1.09 0.03
C PHE A 114 1.72 1.42 1.20
N TYR A 115 2.22 1.54 2.43
CA TYR A 115 1.40 1.99 3.55
C TYR A 115 2.21 2.60 4.69
N PHE A 116 1.50 3.24 5.62
CA PHE A 116 1.97 3.58 6.95
C PHE A 116 0.83 3.56 7.97
N PHE A 117 1.17 3.38 9.23
CA PHE A 117 0.22 3.20 10.33
C PHE A 117 -0.39 4.55 10.74
N ILE A 118 -1.69 4.55 11.02
CA ILE A 118 -2.40 5.70 11.60
C ILE A 118 -2.64 5.44 13.08
N LYS A 119 -3.39 4.38 13.40
CA LYS A 119 -3.75 4.02 14.77
C LYS A 119 -4.14 2.55 14.87
N ASP A 120 -4.11 2.04 16.09
CA ASP A 120 -4.64 0.72 16.43
C ASP A 120 -6.08 0.87 16.94
N ASN A 121 -6.98 0.07 16.36
CA ASN A 121 -8.41 0.12 16.68
C ASN A 121 -8.74 -0.71 17.92
N ASN A 122 -7.82 -1.57 18.38
CA ASN A 122 -8.00 -2.44 19.54
C ASN A 122 -7.40 -1.86 20.84
N GLY A 123 -6.75 -0.70 20.77
CA GLY A 123 -6.18 0.01 21.92
C GLY A 123 -4.90 -0.59 22.51
N LEU A 124 -4.26 -1.55 21.83
CA LEU A 124 -2.97 -2.15 22.14
C LEU A 124 -1.82 -1.16 21.91
N ILE A 125 -1.86 -0.41 20.80
CA ILE A 125 -0.87 0.62 20.48
C ILE A 125 -1.48 1.99 20.78
N LYS A 126 -0.90 2.71 21.74
CA LYS A 126 -1.38 4.06 22.14
C LYS A 126 -0.93 5.18 21.21
N SER A 127 0.16 4.95 20.47
CA SER A 127 0.69 5.90 19.49
C SER A 127 -0.29 6.08 18.33
N GLN A 128 -0.50 7.32 17.90
CA GLN A 128 -1.34 7.66 16.75
C GLN A 128 -0.60 8.66 15.86
N LEU A 129 -0.77 8.51 14.56
CA LEU A 129 -0.20 9.44 13.58
C LEU A 129 -0.90 10.79 13.75
N THR A 130 -0.11 11.83 13.97
CA THR A 130 -0.58 13.21 14.13
C THR A 130 -0.45 13.99 12.84
N ASP A 131 0.60 13.73 12.07
CA ASP A 131 0.86 14.39 10.78
C ASP A 131 1.77 13.50 9.91
N PHE A 132 1.75 13.74 8.60
CA PHE A 132 2.69 13.12 7.67
C PHE A 132 3.01 13.99 6.47
N ILE A 133 4.20 13.79 5.91
CA ILE A 133 4.63 14.38 4.64
C ILE A 133 5.21 13.27 3.77
N ILE A 134 4.79 13.25 2.49
CA ILE A 134 5.43 12.44 1.45
C ILE A 134 6.22 13.37 0.54
N LYS A 135 7.53 13.16 0.44
CA LYS A 135 8.41 13.93 -0.43
C LYS A 135 8.95 13.02 -1.54
N ILE A 136 8.78 13.45 -2.79
CA ILE A 136 9.48 12.84 -3.91
C ILE A 136 10.89 13.41 -3.96
N VAL A 137 11.87 12.54 -3.79
CA VAL A 137 13.29 12.90 -3.79
C VAL A 137 13.85 12.86 -5.20
N LYS A 138 13.46 11.83 -5.96
CA LYS A 138 13.92 11.62 -7.33
C LYS A 138 12.93 10.79 -8.13
N THR A 139 12.77 11.14 -9.40
CA THR A 139 12.10 10.31 -10.40
C THR A 139 13.02 10.13 -11.59
N THR A 140 13.26 8.89 -12.02
CA THR A 140 14.16 8.57 -13.15
C THR A 140 13.41 7.70 -14.16
N LYS A 141 13.45 8.04 -15.45
CA LYS A 141 12.99 7.14 -16.51
C LYS A 141 14.03 6.05 -16.76
N LEU A 142 13.59 4.81 -16.95
CA LEU A 142 14.44 3.63 -17.14
C LEU A 142 14.53 3.22 -18.61
#